data_AF-M4V731-F1
#
_entry.id   AF-M4V731-F1
#
_cell.length_a   1.000
_cell.length_b   1.000
_cell.length_c   1.000
_cell.angle_alpha   90.00
_cell.angle_beta   90.00
_cell.angle_gamma   90.00
#
_symmetry.space_group_name_H-M   'P 1'
#
loop_
_entity.id
_entity.type
_entity.pdbx_description
1 polymer ?
#
loop_
_entity_poly.entity_id
_entity_poly.type
_entity_poly.pdbx_seq_one_letter_code
_entity_poly.pdbx_strand_id
1 'polypeptide(L)'
;MKKAGDLMKEMGFNPQASDAAKEAFMKYLIKQSTGVNVQTPSERKEIQRHPEKIVNFTSKQLSFDFTQDEGSTEEGHSPEYRKKA
;
A
#
# COMPACT_ATOMS: atom_id res chain seq x y z
N MET A 1 3.87 -26.60 27.86
CA MET A 1 3.92 -25.52 26.83
C MET A 1 2.85 -24.50 27.16
N LYS A 2 3.16 -23.21 27.15
CA LYS A 2 2.16 -22.14 27.33
C LYS A 2 1.26 -22.06 26.10
N LYS A 3 -0.03 -21.74 26.25
CA LYS A 3 -0.91 -21.52 25.09
C LYS A 3 -0.65 -20.13 24.50
N ALA A 4 -0.91 -19.95 23.21
CA ALA A 4 -0.78 -18.64 22.56
C ALA A 4 -1.59 -17.55 23.27
N GLY A 5 -2.79 -17.87 23.75
CA GLY A 5 -3.63 -16.93 24.51
C GLY A 5 -3.02 -16.48 25.84
N ASP A 6 -2.25 -17.36 26.51
CA ASP A 6 -1.56 -17.00 27.77
C ASP A 6 -0.41 -16.03 27.47
N LEU A 7 0.30 -16.26 26.36
CA LEU A 7 1.37 -15.37 25.88
C LEU A 7 0.81 -13.99 25.50
N MET A 8 -0.33 -13.95 24.80
CA MET A 8 -1.00 -12.71 24.44
C MET A 8 -1.38 -11.90 25.70
N LYS A 9 -1.91 -12.57 26.72
CA LYS A 9 -2.26 -11.93 28.00
C LYS A 9 -1.02 -11.40 28.73
N GLU A 10 0.10 -12.13 28.73
CA GLU A 10 1.38 -11.68 29.28
C GLU A 10 1.91 -10.42 28.56
N MET A 11 1.64 -10.29 27.25
CA MET A 11 2.00 -9.10 26.47
C MET A 11 1.03 -7.92 26.63
N GLY A 12 0.04 -8.02 27.52
CA GLY A 12 -0.95 -6.97 27.77
C GLY A 12 -2.10 -6.94 26.76
N PHE A 13 -2.29 -7.99 25.95
CA PHE A 13 -3.39 -8.06 25.01
C PHE A 13 -4.72 -8.27 25.75
N ASN A 14 -5.75 -7.51 25.39
CA ASN A 14 -7.09 -7.64 25.97
C ASN A 14 -7.77 -8.95 25.51
N PRO A 15 -8.07 -9.92 26.40
CA PRO A 15 -8.70 -11.17 26.03
C PRO A 15 -10.13 -11.01 25.47
N GLN A 16 -10.79 -9.89 25.80
CA GLN A 16 -12.13 -9.54 25.30
C GLN A 16 -12.10 -8.81 23.95
N ALA A 17 -10.93 -8.67 23.32
CA ALA A 17 -10.83 -8.07 21.99
C ALA A 17 -11.58 -8.92 20.94
N SER A 18 -12.00 -8.26 19.85
CA SER A 18 -12.63 -8.93 18.73
C SER A 18 -11.70 -9.96 18.09
N ASP A 19 -12.26 -10.96 17.43
CA ASP A 19 -11.47 -12.01 16.79
C ASP A 19 -10.58 -11.45 15.66
N ALA A 20 -11.03 -10.39 14.98
CA ALA A 20 -10.20 -9.64 14.03
C ALA A 20 -8.95 -9.04 14.68
N ALA A 21 -9.07 -8.47 15.88
CA ALA A 21 -7.93 -7.91 16.61
C ALA A 21 -6.97 -9.02 17.08
N LYS A 22 -7.49 -10.18 17.50
CA LYS A 22 -6.68 -11.35 17.86
C LYS A 22 -5.90 -11.88 16.65
N GLU A 23 -6.55 -12.00 15.50
CA GLU A 23 -5.93 -12.43 14.25
C GLU A 23 -4.86 -11.44 13.78
N ALA A 24 -5.13 -10.14 13.84
CA ALA A 24 -4.15 -9.10 13.50
C ALA A 24 -2.92 -9.14 14.42
N PHE A 25 -3.13 -9.32 15.73
CA PHE A 25 -2.05 -9.45 16.70
C PHE A 25 -1.18 -10.67 16.42
N MET A 26 -1.80 -11.83 16.18
CA MET A 26 -1.07 -13.06 15.83
C MET A 26 -0.31 -12.92 14.51
N LYS A 27 -0.92 -12.30 13.48
CA LYS A 27 -0.25 -12.00 12.21
C LYS A 27 0.99 -11.12 12.42
N TYR A 28 0.87 -10.11 13.28
CA TYR A 28 1.99 -9.25 13.64
C TYR A 28 3.11 -10.04 14.32
N LEU A 29 2.78 -10.89 15.30
CA LEU A 29 3.78 -11.71 15.99
C LEU A 29 4.52 -12.67 15.05
N ILE A 30 3.80 -13.34 14.14
CA ILE A 30 4.42 -14.25 13.17
C ILE A 30 5.33 -13.48 12.21
N LYS A 31 4.90 -12.29 11.77
CA LYS A 31 5.73 -11.43 10.92
C LYS A 31 7.02 -11.00 11.64
N GLN A 32 6.94 -10.64 12.92
CA GLN A 32 8.14 -10.27 13.69
C GLN A 32 9.07 -11.46 13.94
N SER A 33 8.53 -12.66 14.15
CA SER A 33 9.35 -13.84 14.47
C SER A 33 9.98 -14.52 13.25
N THR A 34 9.31 -14.50 12.09
CA THR A 34 9.74 -15.23 10.89
C THR A 34 10.02 -14.35 9.68
N GLY A 35 9.61 -13.08 9.70
CA GLY A 35 9.62 -12.19 8.54
C GLY A 35 8.53 -12.50 7.50
N VAL A 36 7.76 -13.57 7.67
CA VAL A 36 6.76 -14.02 6.69
C VAL A 36 5.41 -13.31 6.91
N ASN A 37 4.82 -12.81 5.84
CA ASN A 37 3.46 -12.28 5.86
C ASN A 37 2.45 -13.42 5.66
N VAL A 38 1.58 -13.66 6.63
CA VAL A 38 0.60 -14.75 6.61
C VAL A 38 -0.80 -14.19 6.41
N GLN A 39 -1.63 -14.90 5.65
CA GLN A 39 -3.05 -14.57 5.52
C GLN A 39 -3.83 -15.10 6.72
N THR A 40 -4.63 -14.23 7.32
CA THR A 40 -5.51 -14.59 8.44
C THR A 40 -6.78 -15.31 7.93
N PRO A 41 -7.44 -16.13 8.77
CA PRO A 41 -8.69 -16.78 8.40
C PRO A 41 -9.77 -15.81 7.92
N SER A 42 -9.90 -14.64 8.56
CA SER A 42 -10.86 -13.61 8.14
C SER A 42 -10.51 -13.05 6.75
N GLU A 43 -9.24 -12.76 6.50
CA GLU A 43 -8.78 -12.32 5.17
C GLU A 43 -9.07 -13.38 4.10
N ARG A 44 -8.82 -14.66 4.40
CA ARG A 44 -9.09 -15.77 3.46
C ARG A 44 -10.58 -15.91 3.14
N LYS A 45 -11.46 -15.73 4.13
CA LYS A 45 -12.92 -15.73 3.91
C LYS A 45 -13.36 -14.56 3.04
N GLU A 46 -12.76 -13.39 3.23
CA GLU A 46 -13.08 -12.20 2.44
C GLU A 46 -12.62 -12.36 0.98
N ILE A 47 -11.40 -12.86 0.78
CA ILE A 47 -10.84 -13.22 -0.54
C ILE A 47 -11.74 -14.22 -1.28
N GLN A 48 -12.27 -15.22 -0.58
CA GLN A 48 -13.19 -16.20 -1.20
C GLN A 48 -14.54 -15.59 -1.58
N ARG A 49 -15.05 -14.64 -0.80
CA ARG A 49 -16.34 -13.98 -1.07
C ARG A 49 -16.25 -12.92 -2.17
N HIS A 50 -15.10 -12.26 -2.28
CA HIS A 50 -14.86 -11.16 -3.20
C HIS A 50 -13.52 -11.30 -3.94
N PRO A 51 -13.37 -12.33 -4.78
CA PRO A 51 -12.13 -12.55 -5.53
C PRO A 51 -11.79 -11.37 -6.46
N GLU A 52 -12.78 -10.61 -6.93
CA GLU A 52 -12.62 -9.45 -7.81
C GLU A 52 -11.91 -8.25 -7.16
N LYS A 53 -11.83 -8.20 -5.82
CA LYS A 53 -11.19 -7.10 -5.08
C LYS A 53 -9.71 -7.34 -4.78
N ILE A 54 -9.17 -8.49 -5.18
CA ILE A 54 -7.78 -8.87 -4.89
C ILE A 54 -6.87 -8.19 -5.92
N VAL A 55 -6.31 -7.04 -5.55
CA VAL A 55 -5.33 -6.34 -6.38
C VAL A 55 -3.98 -7.03 -6.22
N ASN A 56 -3.64 -7.88 -7.19
CA ASN A 56 -2.27 -8.36 -7.35
C ASN A 56 -1.45 -7.26 -8.01
N PHE A 57 -0.74 -6.48 -7.20
CA PHE A 57 0.28 -5.57 -7.73
C PHE A 57 1.42 -6.41 -8.30
N THR A 58 1.41 -6.65 -9.61
CA THR A 58 2.64 -6.97 -10.33
C THR A 58 3.61 -5.83 -10.09
N SER A 59 4.86 -6.14 -9.76
CA SER A 59 5.95 -5.22 -9.41
C SER A 59 6.39 -4.37 -10.60
N LYS A 60 5.45 -3.72 -11.28
CA LYS A 60 5.71 -2.76 -12.33
C LYS A 60 6.06 -1.45 -11.61
N GLN A 61 7.35 -1.30 -11.32
CA GLN A 61 7.94 -0.08 -10.80
C GLN A 61 7.45 1.09 -11.66
N LEU A 62 6.75 2.05 -11.05
CA LEU A 62 6.33 3.27 -11.71
C LEU A 62 7.59 4.12 -11.95
N SER A 63 8.06 4.18 -13.19
CA SER A 63 9.08 5.13 -13.62
C SER A 63 8.39 6.47 -13.91
N PHE A 64 8.79 7.53 -13.19
CA PHE A 64 8.38 8.89 -13.48
C PHE A 64 9.52 9.58 -14.23
N ASP A 65 9.30 9.92 -15.50
CA ASP A 65 10.18 10.83 -16.22
C ASP A 65 9.79 12.26 -15.84
N PHE A 66 10.60 12.89 -14.99
CA PHE A 66 10.55 14.33 -14.75
C PHE A 66 11.30 15.05 -15.86
N THR A 67 10.82 14.95 -17.10
CA THR A 67 11.18 15.95 -18.10
C THR A 67 10.44 17.23 -17.71
N GLN A 68 11.15 18.07 -16.97
CA GLN A 68 10.79 19.42 -16.61
C GLN A 68 10.44 20.18 -17.90
N ASP A 69 9.18 20.55 -18.06
CA ASP A 69 8.71 21.41 -19.14
C ASP A 69 9.22 22.84 -18.88
N GLU A 70 10.51 23.06 -19.12
CA GLU A 70 11.12 24.38 -19.21
C GLU A 70 11.07 24.84 -20.67
N GLY A 71 9.93 25.37 -21.13
CA GLY A 71 9.94 26.11 -22.39
C GLY A 71 8.62 26.25 -23.12
N SER A 72 7.72 27.08 -22.60
CA SER A 72 6.83 27.86 -23.47
C SER A 72 6.48 29.21 -22.85
N THR A 73 7.44 30.14 -22.93
CA THR A 73 7.15 31.58 -22.85
C THR A 73 6.49 31.99 -24.16
N GLU A 74 5.16 31.99 -24.23
CA GLU A 74 4.42 32.74 -25.24
C GLU A 74 4.20 34.17 -24.73
N GLU A 75 4.85 35.15 -25.36
CA GLU A 75 4.26 36.44 -25.81
C GLU A 75 5.39 37.41 -26.22
N GLY A 76 5.57 37.58 -27.52
CA GLY A 76 6.59 38.47 -28.09
C GLY A 76 6.49 38.56 -29.61
N HIS A 77 5.31 38.92 -30.13
CA HIS A 77 5.11 39.20 -31.55
C HIS A 77 5.70 40.58 -31.87
N SER A 78 6.90 40.62 -32.47
CA SER A 78 7.51 41.84 -32.99
C SER A 78 7.30 41.92 -34.52
N PRO A 79 6.79 43.05 -35.07
CA PRO A 79 6.35 43.13 -36.45
C PRO A 79 7.51 43.33 -37.44
N GLU A 80 7.52 42.53 -38.52
CA GLU A 80 8.43 42.72 -39.66
C GLU A 80 8.04 43.96 -40.48
N TYR A 81 8.97 44.92 -40.62
CA TYR A 81 8.79 46.12 -41.42
C TYR A 81 8.94 45.82 -42.93
N ARG A 82 7.82 45.89 -43.66
CA ARG A 82 7.75 45.81 -45.11
C ARG A 82 8.33 47.09 -45.75
N LYS A 83 9.54 47.04 -46.31
CA LYS A 83 10.05 48.11 -47.19
C LYS A 83 9.33 48.03 -48.54
N LYS A 84 8.62 49.11 -48.91
CA LYS A 84 8.06 49.33 -50.24
C LYS A 84 9.19 49.58 -51.25
N ALA A 85 9.08 48.95 -52.42
CA ALA A 85 9.62 49.43 -53.69
C ALA A 85 8.42 49.76 -54.59
#